data_AF-A0A9E4N261-F1
#
_entry.id   AF-A0A9E4N261-F1
#
_cell.length_a   1.000
_cell.length_b   1.000
_cell.length_c   1.000
_cell.angle_alpha   90.00
_cell.angle_beta   90.00
_cell.angle_gamma   90.00
#
_symmetry.space_group_name_H-M   'P 1'
#
loop_
_entity.id
_entity.type
_entity.pdbx_description
1 polymer ?
#
loop_
_entity_poly.entity_id
_entity_poly.type
_entity_poly.pdbx_seq_one_letter_code
_entity_poly.pdbx_strand_id
1 'polypeptide(L)'
;MSSRFNEIRKQIDSRSIRANARALPWPYNGMVNDVLGAIQTGGNYLAAMGLSSYTEMCGRQIFYDGDNNKEDWECFNKYLKYMGADEVLNKSIRFEGNKTHVKDAVRNGLVHRYFMKIENGMVVLNSNNEEALQTGFIVTGDDSITLAVIPYFKLFYKSLINANEAGILKWAE
;
A
#
# COMPACT_ATOMS: atom_id res chain seq x y z
N MET A 1 -1.62 17.38 -23.06
CA MET A 1 -1.64 16.27 -22.07
C MET A 1 -0.30 16.09 -21.30
N SER A 2 0.67 17.00 -21.41
CA SER A 2 2.03 16.83 -20.85
C SER A 2 2.23 17.32 -19.39
N SER A 3 1.36 18.17 -18.83
CA SER A 3 1.67 18.83 -17.54
C SER A 3 1.50 17.92 -16.30
N ARG A 4 0.41 17.15 -16.22
CA ARG A 4 0.06 16.38 -15.02
C ARG A 4 1.00 15.21 -14.73
N PHE A 5 1.49 14.52 -15.77
CA PHE A 5 2.49 13.46 -15.63
C PHE A 5 3.85 13.99 -15.19
N ASN A 6 4.24 15.17 -15.69
CA ASN A 6 5.46 15.82 -15.27
C ASN A 6 5.38 16.29 -13.81
N GLU A 7 4.22 16.73 -13.35
CA GLU A 7 3.97 17.03 -11.94
C GLU A 7 4.08 15.79 -11.04
N ILE A 8 3.46 14.68 -11.42
CA ILE A 8 3.58 13.41 -10.67
C ILE A 8 5.05 12.96 -10.58
N ARG A 9 5.79 13.02 -11.70
CA ARG A 9 7.23 12.69 -11.71
C ARG A 9 8.07 13.62 -10.85
N LYS A 10 7.67 14.89 -10.69
CA LYS A 10 8.32 15.84 -9.77
C LYS A 10 7.99 15.56 -8.30
N GLN A 11 6.83 14.98 -8.00
CA GLN A 11 6.39 14.69 -6.62
C GLN A 11 7.04 13.44 -6.02
N ILE A 12 7.63 12.57 -6.86
CA ILE A 12 8.27 11.33 -6.43
C ILE A 12 9.74 11.32 -6.85
N ASP A 13 10.65 11.34 -5.88
CA ASP A 13 12.10 11.23 -6.11
C ASP A 13 12.46 9.81 -6.54
N SER A 14 12.15 9.54 -7.81
CA SER A 14 12.27 8.23 -8.41
C SER A 14 13.71 7.75 -8.49
N ARG A 15 14.67 8.69 -8.58
CA ARG A 15 16.09 8.36 -8.66
C ARG A 15 16.58 7.84 -7.31
N SER A 16 16.27 8.56 -6.23
CA SER A 16 16.62 8.12 -4.88
C SER A 16 15.93 6.81 -4.52
N ILE A 17 14.62 6.69 -4.79
CA ILE A 17 13.87 5.45 -4.51
C ILE A 17 14.50 4.26 -5.24
N ARG A 18 14.85 4.38 -6.52
CA ARG A 18 15.52 3.30 -7.27
C ARG A 18 16.89 2.97 -6.72
N ALA A 19 17.66 3.97 -6.31
CA ALA A 19 18.99 3.75 -5.75
C ALA A 19 18.90 2.94 -4.45
N ASN A 20 17.97 3.30 -3.57
CA ASN A 20 17.76 2.61 -2.30
C ASN A 20 17.12 1.23 -2.50
N ALA A 21 16.19 1.09 -3.46
CA ALA A 21 15.57 -0.20 -3.79
C ALA A 21 16.60 -1.25 -4.22
N ARG A 22 17.75 -0.85 -4.80
CA ARG A 22 18.83 -1.81 -5.15
C ARG A 22 19.48 -2.45 -3.93
N ALA A 23 19.38 -1.83 -2.75
CA ALA A 23 19.90 -2.40 -1.51
C ALA A 23 18.92 -3.39 -0.85
N LEU A 24 17.68 -3.47 -1.35
CA LEU A 24 16.71 -4.46 -0.89
C LEU A 24 16.96 -5.80 -1.58
N PRO A 25 16.84 -6.93 -0.87
CA PRO A 25 16.91 -8.25 -1.49
C PRO A 25 15.72 -8.50 -2.43
N TRP A 26 15.88 -9.45 -3.35
CA TRP A 26 14.75 -9.99 -4.11
C TRP A 26 13.77 -10.68 -3.16
N PRO A 27 12.43 -10.53 -3.34
CA PRO A 27 11.72 -9.79 -4.39
C PRO A 27 11.35 -8.35 -4.01
N TYR A 28 11.73 -7.86 -2.84
CA TYR A 28 11.33 -6.56 -2.32
C TYR A 28 11.78 -5.39 -3.22
N ASN A 29 12.96 -5.50 -3.82
CA ASN A 29 13.42 -4.53 -4.83
C ASN A 29 12.52 -4.51 -6.09
N GLY A 30 12.03 -5.67 -6.54
CA GLY A 30 11.09 -5.82 -7.64
C GLY A 30 9.76 -5.14 -7.31
N MET A 31 9.20 -5.45 -6.14
CA MET A 31 7.95 -4.84 -5.66
C MET A 31 8.00 -3.31 -5.67
N VAL A 32 9.11 -2.72 -5.19
CA VAL A 32 9.29 -1.26 -5.20
C VAL A 32 9.37 -0.71 -6.62
N ASN A 33 10.09 -1.37 -7.52
CA ASN A 33 10.24 -0.92 -8.90
C ASN A 33 8.94 -1.05 -9.72
N ASP A 34 8.16 -2.12 -9.51
CA ASP A 34 6.87 -2.35 -10.15
C ASP A 34 5.88 -1.23 -9.82
N VAL A 35 5.71 -0.95 -8.52
CA VAL A 35 4.80 0.10 -8.04
C VAL A 35 5.29 1.48 -8.51
N LEU A 36 6.59 1.76 -8.42
CA LEU A 36 7.15 3.02 -8.90
C LEU A 36 6.90 3.20 -10.41
N GLY A 37 7.06 2.14 -11.20
CA GLY A 37 6.76 2.14 -12.64
C GLY A 37 5.30 2.52 -12.91
N ALA A 38 4.36 1.88 -12.21
CA ALA A 38 2.93 2.18 -12.32
C ALA A 38 2.60 3.64 -11.92
N ILE A 39 3.22 4.17 -10.85
CA ILE A 39 3.05 5.58 -10.46
C ILE A 39 3.54 6.52 -11.57
N GLN A 40 4.72 6.25 -12.14
CA GLN A 40 5.33 7.10 -13.16
C GLN A 40 4.57 7.14 -14.49
N THR A 41 3.77 6.11 -14.77
CA THR A 41 2.85 6.05 -15.92
C THR A 41 1.44 6.50 -15.58
N GLY A 42 1.19 6.93 -14.34
CA GLY A 42 -0.12 7.36 -13.85
C GLY A 42 -1.14 6.24 -13.66
N GLY A 43 -0.71 4.99 -13.59
CA GLY A 43 -1.54 3.82 -13.31
C GLY A 43 -1.93 3.72 -11.84
N ASN A 44 -2.84 4.58 -11.39
CA ASN A 44 -3.28 4.68 -10.00
C ASN A 44 -3.85 3.35 -9.46
N TYR A 45 -4.79 2.72 -10.16
CA TYR A 45 -5.39 1.44 -9.75
C TYR A 45 -4.39 0.28 -9.80
N LEU A 46 -3.51 0.25 -10.82
CA LEU A 46 -2.47 -0.76 -10.92
C LEU A 46 -1.48 -0.67 -9.76
N ALA A 47 -1.02 0.55 -9.44
CA ALA A 47 -0.16 0.80 -8.30
C ALA A 47 -0.85 0.46 -6.98
N ALA A 48 -2.11 0.86 -6.80
CA ALA A 48 -2.93 0.55 -5.62
C ALA A 48 -3.08 -0.97 -5.40
N MET A 49 -3.36 -1.71 -6.46
CA MET A 49 -3.52 -3.16 -6.41
C MET A 49 -2.21 -3.86 -6.03
N GLY A 50 -1.11 -3.47 -6.69
CA GLY A 50 0.23 -3.95 -6.34
C GLY A 50 0.57 -3.66 -4.88
N LEU A 51 0.36 -2.43 -4.43
CA LEU A 51 0.57 -2.02 -3.04
C LEU A 51 -0.26 -2.85 -2.05
N SER A 52 -1.55 -3.06 -2.35
CA SER A 52 -2.43 -3.83 -1.46
C SER A 52 -2.00 -5.29 -1.35
N SER A 53 -1.56 -5.89 -2.46
CA SER A 53 -1.09 -7.29 -2.51
C SER A 53 0.27 -7.43 -1.83
N TYR A 54 1.21 -6.51 -2.10
CA TYR A 54 2.54 -6.53 -1.51
C TYR A 54 2.51 -6.21 0.00
N THR A 55 1.55 -5.41 0.47
CA THR A 55 1.32 -5.20 1.92
C THR A 55 1.01 -6.52 2.63
N GLU A 56 0.10 -7.31 2.07
CA GLU A 56 -0.26 -8.64 2.58
C GLU A 56 0.92 -9.60 2.55
N MET A 57 1.60 -9.70 1.39
CA MET A 57 2.75 -10.58 1.20
C MET A 57 3.90 -10.22 2.14
N CYS A 58 4.26 -8.95 2.24
CA CYS A 58 5.32 -8.50 3.15
C CYS A 58 4.93 -8.76 4.61
N GLY A 59 3.66 -8.55 4.97
CA GLY A 59 3.14 -8.91 6.27
C GLY A 59 3.34 -10.39 6.62
N ARG A 60 3.00 -11.27 5.68
CA ARG A 60 3.17 -12.72 5.82
C ARG A 60 4.63 -13.12 5.94
N GLN A 61 5.47 -12.64 5.03
CA GLN A 61 6.87 -13.03 4.97
C GLN A 61 7.70 -12.50 6.14
N ILE A 62 7.50 -11.24 6.53
CA ILE A 62 8.33 -10.59 7.54
C ILE A 62 7.90 -10.97 8.97
N PHE A 63 6.59 -11.11 9.22
CA PHE A 63 6.07 -11.33 10.58
C PHE A 63 5.61 -12.74 10.89
N TYR A 64 5.47 -13.58 9.86
CA TYR A 64 4.96 -14.94 10.01
C TYR A 64 5.81 -15.96 9.23
N ASP A 65 7.04 -15.60 8.84
CA ASP A 65 7.98 -16.49 8.15
C ASP A 65 7.38 -17.22 6.94
N GLY A 66 6.44 -16.57 6.23
CA GLY A 66 5.79 -17.16 5.06
C GLY A 66 4.71 -18.19 5.36
N ASP A 67 4.25 -18.33 6.62
CA ASP A 67 3.22 -19.28 7.04
C ASP A 67 1.92 -19.08 6.25
N ASN A 68 1.59 -20.02 5.36
CA ASN A 68 0.39 -20.00 4.52
C ASN A 68 -0.91 -20.27 5.29
N ASN A 69 -0.83 -20.70 6.55
CA ASN A 69 -2.02 -20.90 7.41
C ASN A 69 -2.48 -19.60 8.06
N LYS A 70 -1.70 -18.51 7.97
CA LYS A 70 -2.14 -17.20 8.46
C LYS A 70 -3.21 -16.61 7.57
N GLU A 71 -4.19 -15.98 8.22
CA GLU A 71 -5.22 -15.26 7.50
C GLU A 71 -4.63 -14.02 6.83
N ASP A 72 -4.96 -13.80 5.56
CA ASP A 72 -4.43 -12.67 4.79
C ASP A 72 -4.67 -11.31 5.47
N TRP A 73 -5.83 -11.15 6.13
CA TRP A 73 -6.18 -9.91 6.81
C TRP A 73 -5.29 -9.67 8.04
N GLU A 74 -4.81 -10.72 8.71
CA GLU A 74 -3.85 -10.60 9.81
C GLU A 74 -2.50 -10.12 9.28
N CYS A 75 -2.03 -10.74 8.20
CA CYS A 75 -0.78 -10.36 7.54
C CYS A 75 -0.82 -8.90 7.07
N PHE A 76 -1.87 -8.51 6.35
CA PHE A 76 -2.08 -7.15 5.87
C PHE A 76 -2.09 -6.15 7.03
N ASN A 77 -2.91 -6.39 8.06
CA ASN A 77 -3.02 -5.49 9.20
C ASN A 77 -1.72 -5.39 10.00
N LYS A 78 -0.97 -6.49 10.13
CA LYS A 78 0.32 -6.50 10.81
C LYS A 78 1.34 -5.63 10.08
N TYR A 79 1.41 -5.72 8.76
CA TYR A 79 2.30 -4.86 7.96
C TYR A 79 1.87 -3.39 8.00
N LEU A 80 0.57 -3.14 7.94
CA LEU A 80 0.01 -1.78 8.02
C LEU A 80 0.32 -1.12 9.36
N LYS A 81 0.29 -1.87 10.46
CA LYS A 81 0.79 -1.42 11.77
C LYS A 81 2.28 -1.10 11.74
N TYR A 82 3.08 -1.96 11.11
CA TYR A 82 4.52 -1.74 11.00
C TYR A 82 4.89 -0.51 10.16
N MET A 83 4.09 -0.19 9.14
CA MET A 83 4.24 1.05 8.36
C MET A 83 3.90 2.32 9.16
N GLY A 84 3.29 2.20 10.35
CA GLY A 84 2.82 3.33 11.15
C GLY A 84 1.46 3.88 10.70
N ALA A 85 0.67 3.09 9.96
CA ALA A 85 -0.65 3.47 9.45
C ALA A 85 -1.81 2.85 10.25
N ASP A 86 -1.55 2.32 11.46
CA ASP A 86 -2.47 1.52 12.25
C ASP A 86 -3.78 2.24 12.61
N GLU A 87 -3.78 3.57 12.65
CA GLU A 87 -4.97 4.37 12.88
C GLU A 87 -6.13 4.01 11.95
N VAL A 88 -5.83 3.66 10.69
CA VAL A 88 -6.84 3.27 9.68
C VAL A 88 -7.59 2.01 10.12
N LEU A 89 -6.96 1.12 10.88
CA LEU A 89 -7.59 -0.10 11.39
C LEU A 89 -8.63 0.17 12.49
N ASN A 90 -8.56 1.34 13.12
CA ASN A 90 -9.52 1.74 14.16
C ASN A 90 -10.75 2.45 13.58
N LYS A 91 -10.73 2.79 12.29
CA LYS A 91 -11.86 3.43 11.61
C LYS A 91 -12.95 2.37 11.34
N SER A 92 -14.22 2.75 11.56
CA SER A 92 -15.34 1.92 11.15
C SER A 92 -15.45 1.96 9.63
N ILE A 93 -15.56 0.80 9.00
CA ILE A 93 -15.74 0.69 7.54
C ILE A 93 -16.87 -0.30 7.30
N ARG A 94 -17.78 0.03 6.38
CA ARG A 94 -18.89 -0.83 5.98
C ARG A 94 -18.94 -1.02 4.48
N PHE A 95 -19.54 -2.13 4.07
CA PHE A 95 -19.87 -2.45 2.70
C PHE A 95 -21.18 -3.23 2.66
N GLU A 96 -22.13 -2.82 1.83
CA GLU A 96 -23.46 -3.44 1.75
C GLU A 96 -24.13 -3.54 3.14
N GLY A 97 -23.97 -2.50 3.96
CA GLY A 97 -24.52 -2.40 5.32
C GLY A 97 -23.76 -3.19 6.42
N ASN A 98 -22.77 -4.01 6.06
CA ASN A 98 -22.02 -4.84 6.99
C ASN A 98 -20.68 -4.22 7.37
N LYS A 99 -20.30 -4.29 8.66
CA LYS A 99 -18.96 -3.89 9.11
C LYS A 99 -17.89 -4.80 8.49
N THR A 100 -16.80 -4.21 8.01
CA THR A 100 -15.73 -4.93 7.29
C THR A 100 -14.34 -4.48 7.75
N HIS A 101 -13.31 -5.27 7.44
CA HIS A 101 -11.92 -4.92 7.68
C HIS A 101 -11.34 -4.09 6.53
N VAL A 102 -10.33 -3.25 6.82
CA VAL A 102 -9.62 -2.45 5.80
C VAL A 102 -9.08 -3.32 4.67
N LYS A 103 -8.49 -4.48 4.98
CA LYS A 103 -8.03 -5.46 3.99
C LYS A 103 -9.17 -5.91 3.06
N ASP A 104 -10.34 -6.18 3.61
CA ASP A 104 -11.48 -6.66 2.86
C ASP A 104 -12.10 -5.59 1.97
N ALA A 105 -12.20 -4.35 2.49
CA ALA A 105 -12.64 -3.19 1.73
C ALA A 105 -11.66 -2.85 0.59
N VAL A 106 -10.36 -2.83 0.88
CA VAL A 106 -9.34 -2.33 -0.04
C VAL A 106 -8.76 -3.44 -0.90
N ARG A 107 -8.01 -4.39 -0.32
CA ARG A 107 -7.31 -5.45 -1.06
C ARG A 107 -8.29 -6.37 -1.77
N ASN A 108 -9.25 -6.95 -1.03
CA ASN A 108 -10.18 -7.92 -1.64
C ASN A 108 -11.09 -7.27 -2.68
N GLY A 109 -11.36 -5.97 -2.58
CA GLY A 109 -11.98 -5.23 -3.67
C GLY A 109 -11.04 -5.09 -4.88
N LEU A 110 -9.91 -4.43 -4.69
CA LEU A 110 -8.99 -4.06 -5.76
C LEU A 110 -8.49 -5.27 -6.57
N VAL A 111 -8.20 -6.39 -5.90
CA VAL A 111 -7.63 -7.58 -6.55
C VAL A 111 -8.68 -8.39 -7.31
N HIS A 112 -9.90 -8.53 -6.76
CA HIS A 112 -10.91 -9.43 -7.34
C HIS A 112 -11.86 -8.72 -8.31
N ARG A 113 -12.07 -7.42 -8.13
CA ARG A 113 -13.07 -6.66 -8.88
C ARG A 113 -12.51 -5.40 -9.54
N TYR A 114 -11.24 -5.05 -9.31
CA TYR A 114 -10.65 -3.78 -9.73
C TYR A 114 -11.34 -2.53 -9.14
N PHE A 115 -12.10 -2.69 -8.06
CA PHE A 115 -12.79 -1.62 -7.31
C PHE A 115 -12.74 -1.93 -5.81
N MET A 116 -12.70 -0.92 -4.95
CA MET A 116 -12.82 -1.15 -3.50
C MET A 116 -14.23 -1.64 -3.14
N LYS A 117 -14.34 -2.55 -2.17
CA LYS A 117 -15.59 -3.01 -1.58
C LYS A 117 -16.05 -2.02 -0.51
N ILE A 118 -16.49 -0.86 -0.96
CA ILE A 118 -17.03 0.23 -0.14
C ILE A 118 -17.91 1.11 -1.03
N GLU A 119 -18.95 1.73 -0.48
CA GLU A 119 -19.92 2.52 -1.26
C GLU A 119 -19.23 3.68 -2.00
N ASN A 120 -18.34 4.40 -1.29
CA ASN A 120 -17.61 5.55 -1.84
C ASN A 120 -16.09 5.29 -1.82
N GLY A 121 -15.66 4.33 -2.64
CA GLY A 121 -14.25 3.97 -2.81
C GLY A 121 -13.55 4.79 -3.89
N MET A 122 -12.41 5.40 -3.56
CA MET A 122 -11.59 6.16 -4.51
C MET A 122 -10.12 5.78 -4.46
N VAL A 123 -9.47 5.77 -5.62
CA VAL A 123 -8.01 5.65 -5.74
C VAL A 123 -7.47 6.89 -6.43
N VAL A 124 -6.63 7.65 -5.74
CA VAL A 124 -5.97 8.85 -6.27
C VAL A 124 -4.46 8.66 -6.25
N LEU A 125 -3.75 9.25 -7.23
CA LEU A 125 -2.29 9.14 -7.26
C LEU A 125 -1.63 9.85 -6.09
N ASN A 126 -2.11 11.04 -5.75
CA ASN A 126 -1.53 11.85 -4.70
C ASN A 126 -2.62 12.59 -3.93
N SER A 127 -2.27 13.01 -2.71
CA SER A 127 -3.08 13.86 -1.85
C SER A 127 -2.16 14.69 -0.95
N ASN A 128 -2.58 15.91 -0.65
CA ASN A 128 -1.95 16.76 0.37
C ASN A 128 -2.71 16.72 1.70
N ASN A 129 -3.74 15.88 1.81
CA ASN A 129 -4.48 15.67 3.05
C ASN A 129 -3.55 15.03 4.10
N GLU A 130 -3.58 15.54 5.34
CA GLU A 130 -2.68 15.10 6.41
C GLU A 130 -2.86 13.62 6.77
N GLU A 131 -4.10 13.13 6.86
CA GLU A 131 -4.40 11.72 7.13
C GLU A 131 -3.83 10.83 6.01
N ALA A 132 -3.96 11.25 4.75
CA ALA A 132 -3.37 10.54 3.61
C ALA A 132 -1.85 10.51 3.67
N LEU A 133 -1.20 11.61 4.07
CA LEU A 133 0.26 11.68 4.20
C LEU A 133 0.77 10.77 5.32
N GLN A 134 0.01 10.61 6.40
CA GLN A 134 0.36 9.79 7.54
C GLN A 134 0.08 8.30 7.31
N THR A 135 -1.05 7.97 6.67
CA THR A 135 -1.55 6.59 6.63
C THR A 135 -1.64 6.01 5.22
N GLY A 136 -1.59 6.85 4.19
CA GLY A 136 -1.92 6.50 2.80
C GLY A 136 -3.41 6.44 2.49
N PHE A 137 -4.28 6.69 3.48
CA PHE A 137 -5.73 6.66 3.35
C PHE A 137 -6.39 7.96 3.83
N ILE A 138 -7.58 8.22 3.33
CA ILE A 138 -8.53 9.19 3.89
C ILE A 138 -9.80 8.40 4.16
N VAL A 139 -10.28 8.39 5.41
CA VAL A 139 -11.50 7.68 5.77
C VAL A 139 -12.53 8.69 6.24
N THR A 140 -13.57 8.91 5.42
CA THR A 140 -14.59 9.94 5.68
C THR A 140 -15.92 9.28 6.03
N GLY A 141 -16.13 9.03 7.32
CA GLY A 141 -17.28 8.24 7.77
C GLY A 141 -17.12 6.75 7.47
N ASP A 142 -18.21 5.98 7.67
CA ASP A 142 -18.17 4.51 7.62
C ASP A 142 -18.16 3.95 6.19
N ASP A 143 -18.59 4.73 5.20
CA ASP A 143 -18.88 4.25 3.84
C ASP A 143 -18.00 4.92 2.77
N SER A 144 -16.91 5.59 3.17
CA SER A 144 -16.01 6.29 2.25
C SER A 144 -14.54 6.10 2.59
N ILE A 145 -13.76 5.69 1.60
CA ILE A 145 -12.31 5.53 1.72
C ILE A 145 -11.64 5.98 0.42
N THR A 146 -10.61 6.78 0.58
CA THR A 146 -9.71 7.15 -0.52
C THR A 146 -8.32 6.60 -0.23
N LEU A 147 -7.77 5.78 -1.12
CA LEU A 147 -6.35 5.42 -1.08
C LEU A 147 -5.55 6.43 -1.92
N ALA A 148 -4.60 7.09 -1.27
CA ALA A 148 -3.62 7.96 -1.92
C ALA A 148 -2.34 7.17 -2.20
N VAL A 149 -2.12 6.81 -3.47
CA VAL A 149 -1.08 5.87 -3.90
C VAL A 149 0.34 6.32 -3.51
N ILE A 150 0.73 7.56 -3.83
CA ILE A 150 2.08 8.06 -3.55
C ILE A 150 2.35 8.10 -2.03
N PRO A 151 1.46 8.68 -1.20
CA PRO A 151 1.62 8.60 0.25
C PRO A 151 1.75 7.16 0.78
N TYR A 152 0.84 6.26 0.38
CA TYR A 152 0.90 4.86 0.80
C TYR A 152 2.18 4.16 0.34
N PHE A 153 2.61 4.40 -0.90
CA PHE A 153 3.86 3.87 -1.44
C PHE A 153 5.08 4.34 -0.64
N LYS A 154 5.12 5.62 -0.23
CA LYS A 154 6.23 6.14 0.59
C LYS A 154 6.33 5.42 1.93
N LEU A 155 5.19 5.14 2.58
CA LEU A 155 5.14 4.36 3.83
C LEU A 155 5.62 2.92 3.59
N PHE A 156 5.07 2.27 2.56
CA PHE A 156 5.44 0.92 2.16
C PHE A 156 6.94 0.79 1.88
N TYR A 157 7.48 1.62 1.00
CA TYR A 157 8.90 1.62 0.65
C TYR A 157 9.79 1.91 1.86
N LYS A 158 9.44 2.91 2.69
CA LYS A 158 10.21 3.24 3.90
C LYS A 158 10.23 2.06 4.88
N SER A 159 9.10 1.39 5.08
CA SER A 159 9.04 0.22 5.96
C SER A 159 9.92 -0.94 5.47
N LEU A 160 10.04 -1.16 4.16
CA LEU A 160 10.97 -2.14 3.61
C LEU A 160 12.44 -1.78 3.87
N ILE A 161 12.79 -0.49 3.73
CA ILE A 161 14.15 -0.03 4.07
C ILE A 161 14.44 -0.28 5.56
N ASN A 162 13.52 0.12 6.45
CA ASN A 162 13.66 -0.12 7.88
C ASN A 162 13.79 -1.62 8.21
N ALA A 163 13.01 -2.47 7.54
CA ALA A 163 13.06 -3.92 7.73
C ALA A 163 14.41 -4.51 7.25
N ASN A 164 14.98 -3.96 6.18
CA ASN A 164 16.30 -4.36 5.68
C ASN A 164 17.40 -3.96 6.67
N GLU A 165 17.37 -2.72 7.15
CA GLU A 165 18.31 -2.21 8.15
C GLU A 165 18.24 -2.98 9.48
N ALA A 166 17.04 -3.43 9.87
CA ALA A 166 16.84 -4.28 11.03
C ALA A 166 17.20 -5.76 10.80
N GLY A 167 17.55 -6.16 9.57
CA GLY A 167 17.90 -7.54 9.23
C GLY A 167 16.73 -8.51 9.31
N ILE A 168 15.48 -8.04 9.20
CA ILE A 168 14.27 -8.88 9.32
C ILE A 168 13.63 -9.21 7.98
N LEU A 169 14.14 -8.68 6.86
CA LEU A 169 13.70 -9.10 5.54
C LEU A 169 14.15 -10.54 5.31
N LYS A 170 13.19 -11.46 5.34
CA LYS A 170 13.39 -12.85 4.96
C LYS A 170 12.67 -13.11 3.66
N TRP A 171 13.27 -13.93 2.81
CA TRP A 171 12.56 -14.58 1.72
C TRP A 171 13.01 -16.04 1.74
N ALA A 172 12.07 -16.96 1.95
CA ALA A 172 12.37 -18.38 1.80
C ALA A 172 12.59 -18.67 0.32
N GLU A 173 13.74 -19.24 -0.03
CA GLU A 173 13.98 -19.87 -1.34
C GLU A 173 13.13 -21.13 -1.49
#